data_AF-A0A920W9D0-F1
#
_entry.id   AF-A0A920W9D0-F1
#
_cell.length_a   1.000
_cell.length_b   1.000
_cell.length_c   1.000
_cell.angle_alpha   90.00
_cell.angle_beta   90.00
_cell.angle_gamma   90.00
#
_symmetry.space_group_name_H-M   'P 1'
#
loop_
_entity.id
_entity.type
_entity.pdbx_description
1 polymer ?
#
loop_
_entity_poly.entity_id
_entity_poly.type
_entity_poly.pdbx_seq_one_letter_code
_entity_poly.pdbx_strand_id
1 'polypeptide(L)'
;MRLANRGWTPNEIAEELELPECFLGLSVQGITGRQPQRQIRLQQILGWYDANPAHLNPPPPKKPSEKYVEFMGGPEKVLRQARTVSNR
;
A
#
# COMPACT_ATOMS: atom_id res chain seq x y z
N MET A 1 -13.13 -0.59 -11.80
CA MET A 1 -13.78 -1.78 -11.22
C MET A 1 -13.29 -3.12 -11.76
N ARG A 2 -12.80 -3.22 -13.00
CA ARG A 2 -12.31 -4.51 -13.56
C ARG A 2 -11.34 -5.28 -12.64
N LEU A 3 -10.36 -4.61 -12.04
CA LEU A 3 -9.37 -5.26 -11.17
C LEU A 3 -9.94 -5.62 -9.79
N ALA A 4 -10.72 -4.74 -9.17
CA ALA A 4 -11.41 -5.03 -7.91
C ALA A 4 -12.33 -6.25 -8.04
N ASN A 5 -13.06 -6.36 -9.15
CA ASN A 5 -13.91 -7.53 -9.44
C ASN A 5 -13.11 -8.83 -9.65
N ARG A 6 -11.79 -8.74 -9.84
CA ARG A 6 -10.86 -9.88 -9.88
C ARG A 6 -10.22 -10.17 -8.51
N GLY A 7 -10.68 -9.54 -7.43
CA GLY A 7 -10.20 -9.75 -6.07
C GLY A 7 -8.98 -8.91 -5.69
N TRP A 8 -8.59 -7.93 -6.50
CA TRP A 8 -7.45 -7.08 -6.21
C TRP A 8 -7.76 -6.05 -5.13
N THR A 9 -6.82 -5.81 -4.24
CA THR A 9 -6.93 -4.82 -3.18
C THR A 9 -6.71 -3.39 -3.72
N PRO A 10 -7.21 -2.35 -3.01
CA PRO A 10 -6.96 -0.96 -3.40
C PRO A 10 -5.49 -0.60 -3.58
N ASN A 11 -4.59 -1.22 -2.81
CA ASN A 11 -3.14 -0.98 -2.87
C ASN A 11 -2.55 -1.55 -4.15
N GLU A 12 -2.85 -2.82 -4.46
CA GLU A 12 -2.37 -3.48 -5.68
C GLU A 12 -2.89 -2.79 -6.93
N ILE A 13 -4.16 -2.36 -6.92
CA ILE A 13 -4.74 -1.60 -8.03
C ILE A 13 -4.07 -0.23 -8.15
N ALA A 14 -3.78 0.45 -7.05
CA ALA A 14 -3.09 1.73 -7.11
C ALA A 14 -1.71 1.55 -7.76
N GLU A 15 -0.97 0.50 -7.40
CA GLU A 15 0.35 0.20 -7.96
C GLU A 15 0.31 -0.14 -9.46
N GLU A 16 -0.56 -1.04 -9.88
CA GLU A 16 -0.56 -1.59 -11.25
C GLU A 16 -1.43 -0.80 -12.25
N LEU A 17 -2.31 0.11 -11.80
CA LEU A 17 -3.19 0.82 -12.70
C LEU A 17 -2.45 1.93 -13.44
N GLU A 18 -2.22 1.72 -14.73
CA GLU A 18 -1.65 2.73 -15.63
C GLU A 18 -2.71 3.50 -16.41
N LEU A 19 -2.39 4.75 -16.78
CA LEU A 19 -3.22 5.55 -17.69
C LEU A 19 -2.75 5.33 -19.13
N PRO A 20 -3.67 5.24 -20.10
CA PRO A 20 -3.30 5.29 -21.52
C PRO A 20 -2.53 6.58 -21.86
N GLU A 21 -1.65 6.51 -22.86
CA GLU A 21 -0.74 7.61 -23.24
C GLU A 21 -1.45 8.95 -23.48
N CYS A 22 -2.63 8.92 -24.08
CA CYS A 22 -3.44 10.12 -24.36
C CYS A 22 -3.91 10.88 -23.11
N PHE A 23 -3.78 10.29 -21.91
CA PHE A 23 -4.15 10.90 -20.63
C PHE A 23 -2.95 11.24 -19.75
N LEU A 24 -1.72 11.23 -20.29
CA LEU A 24 -0.51 11.53 -19.52
C LEU A 24 -0.23 13.03 -19.33
N GLY A 25 -1.13 13.91 -19.80
CA GLY A 25 -1.00 15.35 -19.61
C GLY A 25 -0.97 15.77 -18.13
N LEU A 26 -0.21 16.83 -17.83
CA LEU A 26 -0.03 17.35 -16.46
C LEU A 26 -1.36 17.71 -15.78
N SER A 27 -2.34 18.18 -16.56
CA SER A 27 -3.69 18.50 -16.08
C SER A 27 -4.45 17.30 -15.50
N VAL A 28 -4.13 16.08 -15.95
CA VAL A 28 -4.79 14.84 -15.52
C VAL A 28 -4.03 14.17 -14.39
N GLN A 29 -2.70 14.22 -14.41
CA GLN A 29 -1.88 13.49 -13.46
C GLN A 29 -1.75 14.18 -12.09
N GLY A 30 -1.94 15.50 -12.04
CA GLY A 30 -1.71 16.28 -10.84
C GLY A 30 -0.22 16.37 -10.46
N ILE A 31 0.12 17.39 -9.67
CA ILE A 31 1.51 17.70 -9.30
C ILE A 31 1.96 16.84 -8.09
N THR A 32 1.00 16.33 -7.31
CA THR A 32 1.21 15.70 -5.99
C THR A 32 1.26 14.16 -6.01
N GLY A 33 1.24 13.53 -7.19
CA GLY A 33 1.46 12.09 -7.35
C GLY A 33 0.20 11.24 -7.58
N ARG A 34 0.36 10.14 -8.33
CA ARG A 34 -0.73 9.34 -8.92
C ARG A 34 -1.27 8.23 -8.00
N GLN A 35 -0.42 7.58 -7.20
CA GLN A 35 -0.79 6.41 -6.39
C GLN A 35 -1.74 6.70 -5.22
N PRO A 36 -1.45 7.66 -4.32
CA PRO A 36 -2.31 7.88 -3.16
C PRO A 36 -3.73 8.31 -3.58
N GLN A 37 -3.85 9.06 -4.67
CA GLN A 37 -5.14 9.50 -5.20
C GLN A 37 -5.98 8.33 -5.75
N ARG A 38 -5.35 7.35 -6.42
CA ARG A 38 -6.02 6.13 -6.93
C ARG A 38 -6.51 5.26 -5.78
N GLN A 39 -5.66 5.06 -4.78
CA GLN A 39 -5.98 4.29 -3.59
C GLN A 39 -7.18 4.88 -2.83
N ILE A 40 -7.17 6.19 -2.57
CA ILE A 40 -8.27 6.90 -1.88
C ILE A 40 -9.60 6.71 -2.63
N ARG A 41 -9.60 6.85 -3.96
CA ARG A 41 -10.83 6.68 -4.76
C ARG A 41 -11.39 5.26 -4.65
N LEU A 42 -10.53 4.24 -4.61
CA LEU A 42 -10.98 2.86 -4.42
C LEU A 42 -11.53 2.63 -3.02
N GLN A 43 -10.87 3.19 -2.00
CA GLN A 43 -11.36 3.13 -0.62
C GLN A 43 -12.71 3.83 -0.43
N GLN A 44 -12.98 4.91 -1.17
CA GLN A 44 -14.29 5.57 -1.14
C GLN A 44 -15.43 4.66 -1.65
N ILE A 45 -15.11 3.66 -2.48
CA ILE A 45 -16.13 2.79 -3.09
C ILE A 45 -16.20 1.43 -2.38
N LEU A 46 -15.05 0.86 -2.02
CA LEU A 46 -14.95 -0.48 -1.42
C LEU A 46 -14.77 -0.44 0.10
N GLY A 47 -14.49 0.74 0.66
CA GLY A 47 -14.11 0.90 2.05
C GLY A 47 -12.61 0.64 2.29
N TRP A 48 -12.23 0.63 3.56
CA TRP A 48 -10.85 0.43 4.02
C TRP A 48 -10.46 -1.05 4.10
N TYR A 49 -11.44 -1.95 4.14
CA TYR A 49 -11.26 -3.39 4.34
C TYR A 49 -10.98 -4.10 3.02
N ASP A 50 -9.95 -4.95 2.99
CA ASP A 50 -9.46 -5.64 1.79
C ASP A 50 -10.03 -7.05 1.60
N ALA A 51 -11.08 -7.40 2.35
CA ALA A 51 -11.70 -8.72 2.39
C ALA A 51 -10.84 -9.86 2.99
N ASN A 52 -9.64 -9.59 3.52
CA ASN A 52 -8.85 -10.57 4.26
C ASN A 52 -9.22 -10.54 5.77
N PRO A 53 -9.77 -11.63 6.35
CA PRO A 53 -10.17 -11.65 7.76
C PRO A 53 -9.05 -11.31 8.75
N ALA A 54 -7.79 -11.55 8.40
CA ALA A 54 -6.64 -11.16 9.22
C ALA A 54 -6.54 -9.64 9.43
N HIS A 55 -7.11 -8.85 8.52
CA HIS A 55 -7.09 -7.39 8.53
C HIS A 55 -8.40 -6.76 9.00
N LEU A 56 -9.40 -7.57 9.40
CA LEU A 56 -10.72 -7.07 9.80
C LEU A 56 -10.69 -6.32 11.14
N ASN A 57 -9.83 -6.72 12.07
CA ASN A 57 -9.69 -6.06 13.36
C ASN A 57 -8.24 -6.11 13.85
N PRO A 58 -7.33 -5.35 13.21
CA PRO A 58 -5.93 -5.37 13.58
C PRO A 58 -5.75 -4.77 14.98
N PRO A 59 -4.89 -5.36 15.84
CA PRO A 59 -4.55 -4.76 17.11
C PRO A 59 -3.81 -3.41 16.90
N PRO A 60 -3.78 -2.53 17.92
CA PRO A 60 -2.99 -1.30 17.85
C PRO A 60 -1.55 -1.60 17.45
N PRO A 61 -0.95 -0.80 16.54
CA PRO A 61 0.26 -1.18 15.79
C PRO A 61 1.46 -1.49 16.67
N LYS A 62 1.55 -0.92 17.87
CA LYS A 62 2.64 -1.18 18.82
C LYS A 62 2.82 -2.68 19.13
N LYS A 63 1.71 -3.39 19.41
CA LYS A 63 1.75 -4.81 19.82
C LYS A 63 2.31 -5.75 18.73
N PRO A 64 1.81 -5.73 17.48
CA PRO A 64 2.39 -6.54 16.41
C PRO A 64 3.79 -6.06 16.01
N SER A 65 4.09 -4.75 16.07
CA SER A 65 5.43 -4.22 15.76
C SER A 65 6.52 -4.79 16.66
N GLU A 66 6.28 -4.90 17.97
CA GLU A 66 7.23 -5.52 18.90
C GLU A 66 7.52 -6.98 18.51
N LYS A 67 6.47 -7.75 18.19
CA LYS A 67 6.61 -9.13 17.70
C LYS A 67 7.37 -9.18 16.38
N TYR A 68 7.06 -8.31 15.42
CA TYR A 68 7.77 -8.29 14.14
C TYR A 68 9.28 -8.09 14.33
N VAL A 69 9.69 -7.17 15.22
CA VAL A 69 11.11 -6.94 15.51
C VAL A 69 11.75 -8.17 16.17
N GLU A 70 11.05 -8.82 17.11
CA GLU A 70 11.51 -10.06 17.72
C GLU A 70 11.71 -11.17 16.66
N PHE A 71 10.70 -11.41 15.82
CA PHE A 71 10.74 -12.39 14.73
C PHE A 71 11.84 -12.10 13.70
N MET A 72 12.16 -10.83 13.44
CA MET A 72 13.24 -10.44 12.53
C MET A 72 14.65 -10.56 13.15
N GLY A 73 14.75 -10.93 14.44
CA GLY A 73 16.01 -11.13 15.15
C GLY A 73 16.53 -9.88 15.86
N GLY A 74 15.62 -9.02 16.33
CA GLY A 74 15.93 -7.86 17.16
C GLY A 74 16.13 -6.55 16.38
N PRO A 75 16.05 -5.40 17.08
CA PRO A 75 16.04 -4.07 16.45
C PRO A 75 17.32 -3.75 15.68
N GLU A 76 18.49 -4.16 16.18
CA GLU A 76 19.77 -3.90 15.51
C GLU A 76 19.86 -4.57 14.14
N LYS A 77 19.35 -5.80 14.02
CA LYS A 77 19.35 -6.55 12.77
C LYS A 77 18.40 -5.90 11.76
N VAL A 78 17.21 -5.50 12.21
CA VAL A 78 16.24 -4.74 11.39
C VAL A 78 16.86 -3.43 10.88
N LEU A 79 17.48 -2.65 11.76
CA LEU A 79 18.11 -1.37 11.38
C LEU A 79 19.28 -1.54 10.41
N ARG A 80 20.11 -2.57 10.59
CA ARG A 80 21.21 -2.88 9.67
C ARG A 80 20.67 -3.21 8.27
N GLN A 81 19.64 -4.05 8.18
CA GLN A 81 19.02 -4.40 6.90
C GLN A 81 18.35 -3.18 6.25
N ALA A 82 17.65 -2.35 7.02
CA ALA A 82 17.00 -1.15 6.53
C ALA A 82 18.01 -0.16 5.89
N ARG A 83 19.19 0.01 6.49
CA ARG A 83 20.26 0.85 5.92
C ARG A 83 20.78 0.33 4.57
N THR A 84 20.86 -0.99 4.38
CA THR A 84 21.25 -1.57 3.09
C THR A 84 20.20 -1.27 2.00
N VAL A 85 18.92 -1.32 2.33
CA VAL A 85 17.83 -1.04 1.38
C VAL A 85 17.72 0.45 1.08
N SER A 86 17.89 1.32 2.09
CA SER A 86 17.79 2.77 1.92
C SER A 86 18.97 3.42 1.18
N ASN A 87 20.10 2.71 1.07
CA ASN A 87 21.28 3.15 0.31
C ASN A 87 21.27 2.64 -1.16
N ARG A 88 20.16 2.05 -1.61
CA ARG A 88 19.87 1.82 -3.03
C ARG A 88 18.97 2.93 -3.56
#